data_AF-R1GR94-F1
#
_entry.id   AF-R1GR94-F1
#
_cell.length_a   1.000
_cell.length_b   1.000
_cell.length_c   1.000
_cell.angle_alpha   90.00
_cell.angle_beta   90.00
_cell.angle_gamma   90.00
#
_symmetry.space_group_name_H-M   'P 1'
#
loop_
_entity.id
_entity.type
_entity.pdbx_description
1 polymer ?
#
loop_
_entity_poly.entity_id
_entity_poly.type
_entity_poly.pdbx_seq_one_letter_code
_entity_poly.pdbx_strand_id
1 'polypeptide(L)'
;MAKRHAALARAPTEAYSSTTTTLATRTGKGKAPPKPARRPPPPQTYDDDIDDDDEDYSSTDTEAAPFAFFALPAEIRLRVYELLLAVPGVIDLDPANYIKIRRRTLPLFLTSRRMHEEAYRVFYGANTFRLFPLHGRFFHTKKPLLARLPPRYRRSLTRLELRLGPGWQGPLPQCWDLSAEGAARLGLADCGGVRALHVFVECDPASDDVFRGFRRNGDDFFTLFCGALLRRLLAAVPAVAEVQFDGFPSVKRDCPLMTELLREVRAHGSRVAYGPERGWADQLAELEMGVARLHLWAGRYASV
;
A
#
# COMPACT_ATOMS: atom_id res chain seq x y z
N MET A 1 -37.07 53.87 32.92
CA MET A 1 -36.28 53.17 33.97
C MET A 1 -35.66 51.93 33.34
N ALA A 2 -34.40 51.97 32.88
CA ALA A 2 -33.16 51.59 33.58
C ALA A 2 -33.08 50.06 33.84
N LYS A 3 -32.40 49.27 32.98
CA LYS A 3 -30.96 48.85 32.95
C LYS A 3 -30.47 48.04 34.16
N ARG A 4 -29.97 46.81 33.90
CA ARG A 4 -28.63 46.22 34.26
C ARG A 4 -28.68 44.68 34.10
N HIS A 5 -27.96 44.01 33.20
CA HIS A 5 -26.51 43.70 33.08
C HIS A 5 -25.87 42.88 34.21
N ALA A 6 -25.45 41.64 33.89
CA ALA A 6 -24.19 40.94 34.22
C ALA A 6 -24.25 39.56 33.53
N ALA A 7 -23.40 39.06 32.62
CA ALA A 7 -21.96 39.15 32.31
C ALA A 7 -21.03 38.40 33.29
N LEU A 8 -20.51 37.25 32.85
CA LEU A 8 -19.21 36.59 33.17
C LEU A 8 -19.09 35.34 32.26
N ALA A 9 -18.42 35.38 31.08
CA ALA A 9 -16.98 35.19 30.81
C ALA A 9 -16.46 33.75 31.09
N ARG A 10 -16.33 32.91 30.04
CA ARG A 10 -15.09 32.41 29.35
C ARG A 10 -14.22 31.46 30.20
N ALA A 11 -13.84 30.28 29.70
CA ALA A 11 -12.70 30.11 28.78
C ALA A 11 -12.71 28.78 27.97
N PRO A 12 -11.90 28.66 26.90
CA PRO A 12 -11.93 27.59 25.90
C PRO A 12 -10.89 26.48 26.17
N THR A 13 -11.13 25.26 25.70
CA THR A 13 -10.10 24.21 25.63
C THR A 13 -9.64 23.96 24.20
N GLU A 14 -8.33 23.95 24.08
CA GLU A 14 -7.54 24.09 22.87
C GLU A 14 -7.44 22.80 22.05
N ALA A 15 -7.40 22.97 20.74
CA ALA A 15 -6.98 21.96 19.80
C ALA A 15 -5.44 21.90 19.78
N TYR A 16 -4.87 20.75 20.13
CA TYR A 16 -3.45 20.48 19.91
C TYR A 16 -3.22 20.19 18.42
N SER A 17 -2.64 21.16 17.72
CA SER A 17 -2.01 21.01 16.42
C SER A 17 -0.54 21.41 16.57
N SER A 18 0.34 20.43 16.67
CA SER A 18 1.79 20.66 16.70
C SER A 18 2.30 20.76 15.26
N THR A 19 2.41 21.98 14.75
CA THR A 19 3.24 22.28 13.58
C THR A 19 4.32 23.26 14.01
N THR A 20 5.56 22.79 14.16
CA THR A 20 6.72 23.63 14.40
C THR A 20 7.06 24.37 13.12
N THR A 21 6.65 25.64 13.02
CA THR A 21 7.11 26.60 12.01
C THR A 21 7.90 27.67 12.74
N THR A 22 9.22 27.68 12.57
CA THR A 22 10.12 28.75 12.98
C THR A 22 9.99 29.92 12.01
N LEU A 23 9.34 31.00 12.46
CA LEU A 23 9.32 32.31 11.82
C LEU A 23 10.58 33.08 12.23
N ALA A 24 11.43 33.41 11.25
CA ALA A 24 12.42 34.47 11.38
C ALA A 24 11.86 35.77 10.78
N THR A 25 11.80 36.79 11.63
CA THR A 25 11.31 38.16 11.44
C THR A 25 12.05 38.93 10.33
N ARG A 26 11.28 39.64 9.50
CA ARG A 26 11.76 40.70 8.60
C ARG A 26 11.88 42.02 9.37
N THR A 27 13.08 42.56 9.44
CA THR A 27 13.36 43.99 9.69
C THR A 27 14.30 44.49 8.60
N GLY A 28 14.03 45.70 8.12
CA GLY A 28 14.59 46.22 6.86
C GLY A 28 15.89 47.02 6.97
N LYS A 29 16.26 47.54 5.79
CA LYS A 29 17.33 48.50 5.42
C LYS A 29 18.75 47.94 5.23
N GLY A 30 19.27 48.17 4.01
CA GLY A 30 20.69 48.10 3.67
C GLY A 30 20.93 47.77 2.20
N LYS A 31 20.94 48.77 1.32
CA LYS A 31 21.32 48.62 -0.10
C LYS A 31 22.85 48.50 -0.16
N ALA A 32 23.37 47.31 -0.42
CA ALA A 32 24.81 47.05 -0.61
C ALA A 32 25.19 47.14 -2.12
N PRO A 33 26.40 47.61 -2.47
CA PRO A 33 26.83 47.84 -3.84
C PRO A 33 27.10 46.53 -4.61
N PRO A 34 27.04 46.54 -5.96
CA PRO A 34 27.23 45.35 -6.77
C PRO A 34 28.69 44.86 -6.73
N LYS A 35 28.88 43.56 -6.48
CA LYS A 35 30.18 42.86 -6.63
C LYS A 35 30.64 42.93 -8.09
N PRO A 36 31.93 43.22 -8.37
CA PRO A 36 32.45 43.20 -9.73
C PRO A 36 32.51 41.76 -10.27
N ALA A 37 32.15 41.60 -11.53
CA ALA A 37 32.21 40.34 -12.27
C ALA A 37 33.67 39.85 -12.36
N ARG A 38 33.91 38.59 -11.98
CA ARG A 38 35.19 37.91 -12.23
C ARG A 38 35.30 37.59 -13.72
N ARG A 39 36.39 38.04 -14.34
CA ARG A 39 36.79 37.61 -15.69
C ARG A 39 37.18 36.12 -15.67
N PRO A 40 36.88 35.35 -16.73
CA PRO A 40 37.44 34.01 -16.88
C PRO A 40 38.96 34.09 -17.15
N PRO A 41 39.74 33.08 -16.69
CA PRO A 41 41.16 33.00 -16.98
C PRO A 41 41.42 32.72 -18.48
N PRO A 42 42.58 33.13 -19.02
CA PRO A 42 42.96 32.84 -20.40
C PRO A 42 43.15 31.33 -20.63
N PRO A 43 43.02 30.85 -21.88
CA PRO A 43 43.20 29.44 -22.20
C PRO A 43 44.64 29.03 -21.93
N GLN A 44 44.82 27.99 -21.13
CA GLN A 44 46.08 27.27 -21.02
C GLN A 44 46.17 26.33 -22.23
N THR A 45 47.12 26.59 -23.12
CA THR A 45 47.60 25.63 -24.11
C THR A 45 48.33 24.53 -23.36
N TYR A 46 47.70 23.36 -23.29
CA TYR A 46 48.35 22.11 -22.91
C TYR A 46 48.84 21.47 -24.20
N ASP A 47 50.16 21.46 -24.39
CA ASP A 47 50.83 20.57 -25.33
C ASP A 47 50.89 19.20 -24.64
N ASP A 48 49.92 18.34 -24.95
CA ASP A 48 49.93 16.92 -24.58
C ASP A 48 50.17 16.13 -25.86
N ASP A 49 51.43 15.78 -26.11
CA ASP A 49 51.85 14.67 -26.95
C ASP A 49 51.33 13.38 -26.29
N ILE A 50 50.13 12.95 -26.67
CA ILE A 50 49.57 11.65 -26.31
C ILE A 50 49.67 10.76 -27.53
N ASP A 51 50.48 9.71 -27.38
CA ASP A 51 50.68 8.63 -28.33
C ASP A 51 49.35 8.09 -28.88
N ASP A 52 49.35 8.04 -30.20
CA ASP A 52 48.31 7.61 -31.13
C ASP A 52 48.18 6.07 -31.11
N ASP A 53 47.63 5.52 -30.02
CA ASP A 53 47.10 4.15 -29.96
C ASP A 53 45.59 4.23 -29.70
N ASP A 54 44.88 4.85 -30.65
CA ASP A 54 43.43 4.73 -30.82
C ASP A 54 43.11 3.28 -31.25
N GLU A 55 43.11 2.35 -30.29
CA GLU A 55 42.31 1.13 -30.43
C GLU A 55 40.84 1.56 -30.53
N ASP A 56 40.38 1.62 -31.78
CA ASP A 56 39.00 1.76 -32.20
C ASP A 56 38.12 0.68 -31.54
N TYR A 57 37.70 0.93 -30.30
CA TYR A 57 36.51 0.29 -29.72
C TYR A 57 35.27 0.93 -30.37
N SER A 58 35.16 0.73 -31.68
CA SER A 58 33.91 0.72 -32.42
C SER A 58 33.03 -0.33 -31.76
N SER A 59 32.31 0.10 -30.72
CA SER A 59 31.13 -0.58 -30.25
C SER A 59 30.16 -0.53 -31.42
N THR A 60 30.24 -1.57 -32.26
CA THR A 60 29.24 -1.93 -33.25
C THR A 60 27.98 -2.34 -32.50
N ASP A 61 27.34 -1.34 -31.89
CA ASP A 61 25.96 -1.40 -31.42
C ASP A 61 25.09 -1.42 -32.68
N THR A 62 25.21 -2.54 -33.40
CA THR A 62 24.39 -2.87 -34.55
C THR A 62 22.98 -2.81 -34.03
N GLU A 63 22.20 -1.78 -34.41
CA GLU A 63 20.83 -1.55 -33.93
C GLU A 63 20.03 -2.86 -34.05
N ALA A 64 19.98 -3.61 -32.95
CA ALA A 64 19.42 -4.94 -32.96
C ALA A 64 17.95 -4.82 -33.32
N ALA A 65 17.50 -5.57 -34.33
CA ALA A 65 16.12 -5.54 -34.76
C ALA A 65 15.19 -5.72 -33.53
N PRO A 66 14.11 -4.93 -33.43
CA PRO A 66 13.25 -4.97 -32.26
C PRO A 66 12.67 -6.36 -32.06
N PHE A 67 12.74 -6.86 -30.83
CA PHE A 67 12.23 -8.17 -30.48
C PHE A 67 10.72 -8.28 -30.76
N ALA A 68 10.33 -9.26 -31.58
CA ALA A 68 8.95 -9.50 -31.96
C ALA A 68 8.13 -10.12 -30.82
N PHE A 69 7.85 -9.33 -29.78
CA PHE A 69 7.20 -9.79 -28.55
C PHE A 69 5.88 -10.54 -28.78
N PHE A 70 5.07 -10.12 -29.76
CA PHE A 70 3.79 -10.77 -30.07
C PHE A 70 3.89 -12.04 -30.91
N ALA A 71 5.08 -12.37 -31.42
CA ALA A 71 5.35 -13.66 -32.05
C ALA A 71 5.52 -14.79 -31.00
N LEU A 72 5.80 -14.44 -29.74
CA LEU A 72 5.82 -15.39 -28.64
C LEU A 72 4.43 -16.01 -28.40
N PRO A 73 4.32 -17.26 -27.91
CA PRO A 73 3.08 -17.82 -27.41
C PRO A 73 2.47 -17.00 -26.26
N ALA A 74 1.15 -17.07 -26.08
CA ALA A 74 0.43 -16.27 -25.09
C ALA A 74 0.90 -16.55 -23.66
N GLU A 75 1.21 -17.80 -23.35
CA GLU A 75 1.66 -18.28 -22.06
C GLU A 75 2.98 -17.60 -21.65
N ILE A 76 3.91 -17.48 -22.60
CA ILE A 76 5.19 -16.83 -22.36
C ILE A 76 4.98 -15.32 -22.16
N ARG A 77 4.12 -14.69 -22.96
CA ARG A 77 3.80 -13.26 -22.78
C ARG A 77 3.17 -12.99 -21.41
N LEU A 78 2.23 -13.82 -20.97
CA LEU A 78 1.62 -13.74 -19.65
C LEU A 78 2.66 -13.89 -18.54
N ARG A 79 3.61 -14.83 -18.69
CA ARG A 79 4.70 -14.99 -17.72
C ARG A 79 5.60 -13.76 -17.65
N VAL A 80 5.90 -13.14 -18.78
CA VAL A 80 6.64 -11.87 -18.82
C VAL A 80 5.85 -10.76 -18.11
N TYR A 81 4.53 -10.66 -18.35
CA TYR A 81 3.69 -9.69 -17.65
C TYR A 81 3.69 -9.92 -16.14
N GLU A 82 3.61 -11.17 -15.67
CA GLU A 82 3.65 -11.47 -14.23
C GLU A 82 4.92 -10.95 -13.58
N LEU A 83 6.08 -11.14 -14.22
CA LEU A 83 7.37 -10.66 -13.71
C LEU A 83 7.46 -9.12 -13.68
N LEU A 84 6.88 -8.44 -14.67
CA LEU A 84 6.96 -6.98 -14.78
C LEU A 84 5.89 -6.24 -13.96
N LEU A 85 4.71 -6.83 -13.84
CA LEU A 85 3.51 -6.20 -13.28
C LEU A 85 3.23 -6.62 -11.84
N ALA A 86 3.92 -7.63 -11.30
CA ALA A 86 3.89 -7.91 -9.87
C ALA A 86 4.57 -6.76 -9.11
N VAL A 87 3.78 -6.10 -8.26
CA VAL A 87 4.25 -5.05 -7.37
C VAL A 87 4.41 -5.65 -5.98
N PRO A 88 5.59 -5.55 -5.36
CA PRO A 88 5.77 -6.00 -3.98
C PRO A 88 4.96 -5.09 -3.05
N GLY A 89 4.12 -5.70 -2.21
CA GLY A 89 3.26 -5.02 -1.24
C GLY A 89 1.88 -4.65 -1.80
N VAL A 90 1.17 -3.82 -1.04
CA VAL A 90 -0.24 -3.51 -1.31
C VAL A 90 -0.40 -2.21 -2.08
N ILE A 91 -1.21 -2.26 -3.13
CA ILE A 91 -1.54 -1.12 -3.98
C ILE A 91 -2.63 -0.28 -3.31
N ASP A 92 -2.32 0.98 -3.03
CA ASP A 92 -3.20 1.98 -2.40
C ASP A 92 -2.96 3.36 -3.03
N LEU A 93 -3.75 4.37 -2.65
CA LEU A 93 -3.57 5.80 -2.95
C LEU A 93 -2.37 6.43 -2.22
N ASP A 94 -1.27 5.70 -2.10
CA ASP A 94 -0.01 6.21 -1.57
C ASP A 94 0.79 6.90 -2.69
N PRO A 95 1.34 8.12 -2.47
CA PRO A 95 2.28 8.75 -3.40
C PRO A 95 3.42 7.84 -3.88
N ALA A 96 3.96 6.97 -3.01
CA ALA A 96 5.02 6.03 -3.37
C ALA A 96 4.52 4.94 -4.34
N ASN A 97 3.29 4.46 -4.15
CA ASN A 97 2.66 3.50 -5.07
C ASN A 97 2.45 4.09 -6.46
N TYR A 98 2.04 5.36 -6.54
CA TYR A 98 1.87 6.04 -7.83
C TYR A 98 3.18 6.06 -8.65
N ILE A 99 4.31 6.38 -8.04
CA ILE A 99 5.60 6.43 -8.74
C ILE A 99 5.99 5.04 -9.26
N LYS A 100 5.83 4.00 -8.44
CA LYS A 100 6.15 2.61 -8.81
C LYS A 100 5.29 2.12 -9.98
N ILE A 101 3.98 2.31 -9.89
CA ILE A 101 3.01 1.85 -10.90
C ILE A 101 3.15 2.67 -12.18
N ARG A 102 3.28 3.99 -12.09
CA ARG A 102 3.41 4.85 -13.28
C ARG A 102 4.63 4.48 -14.12
N ARG A 103 5.77 4.19 -13.50
CA ARG A 103 7.01 3.89 -14.25
C ARG A 103 6.99 2.51 -14.90
N ARG A 104 6.44 1.49 -14.23
CA ARG A 104 6.49 0.10 -14.70
C ARG A 104 5.24 -0.34 -15.48
N THR A 105 4.06 0.01 -14.99
CA THR A 105 2.78 -0.52 -15.47
C THR A 105 2.19 0.34 -16.58
N LEU A 106 2.24 1.67 -16.45
CA LEU A 106 1.57 2.58 -17.37
C LEU A 106 2.04 2.43 -18.83
N PRO A 107 3.34 2.26 -19.13
CA PRO A 107 3.79 2.05 -20.50
C PRO A 107 3.11 0.84 -21.15
N LEU A 108 3.05 -0.30 -20.44
CA LEU A 108 2.43 -1.54 -20.94
C LEU A 108 0.94 -1.36 -21.24
N PHE A 109 0.22 -0.56 -20.45
CA PHE A 109 -1.19 -0.29 -20.72
C PHE A 109 -1.43 0.65 -21.90
N LEU A 110 -0.41 1.38 -22.36
CA LEU A 110 -0.53 2.40 -23.40
C LEU A 110 0.15 2.02 -24.74
N THR A 111 0.92 0.94 -24.80
CA THR A 111 1.61 0.52 -26.04
C THR A 111 0.66 0.06 -27.15
N SER A 112 -0.28 -0.84 -26.84
CA SER A 112 -1.23 -1.39 -27.81
C SER A 112 -2.47 -1.98 -27.13
N ARG A 113 -3.57 -2.13 -27.89
CA ARG A 113 -4.81 -2.75 -27.38
C ARG A 113 -4.58 -4.20 -26.92
N ARG A 114 -3.80 -4.97 -27.68
CA ARG A 114 -3.49 -6.36 -27.33
C ARG A 114 -2.67 -6.45 -26.05
N MET A 115 -1.62 -5.63 -25.91
CA MET A 115 -0.82 -5.57 -24.69
C MET A 115 -1.67 -5.14 -23.50
N HIS A 116 -2.53 -4.13 -23.67
CA HIS A 116 -3.44 -3.68 -22.63
C HIS A 116 -4.32 -4.82 -22.12
N GLU A 117 -5.00 -5.53 -23.02
CA GLU A 117 -5.91 -6.65 -22.71
C GLU A 117 -5.22 -7.79 -21.95
N GLU A 118 -4.00 -8.15 -22.32
CA GLU A 118 -3.23 -9.19 -21.62
C GLU A 118 -2.71 -8.67 -20.28
N ALA A 119 -2.10 -7.48 -20.27
CA ALA A 119 -1.44 -6.90 -19.10
C ALA A 119 -2.41 -6.55 -17.95
N TYR A 120 -3.59 -5.99 -18.23
CA TYR A 120 -4.47 -5.54 -17.15
C TYR A 120 -4.99 -6.73 -16.33
N ARG A 121 -5.31 -7.85 -16.98
CA ARG A 121 -5.77 -9.07 -16.29
C ARG A 121 -4.72 -9.58 -15.32
N VAL A 122 -3.46 -9.58 -15.74
CA VAL A 122 -2.32 -9.96 -14.89
C VAL A 122 -2.12 -8.95 -13.77
N PHE A 123 -2.10 -7.65 -14.06
CA PHE A 123 -1.87 -6.63 -13.04
C PHE A 123 -2.94 -6.62 -11.94
N TYR A 124 -4.23 -6.66 -12.31
CA TYR A 124 -5.31 -6.66 -11.31
C TYR A 124 -5.49 -8.02 -10.63
N GLY A 125 -5.09 -9.13 -11.28
CA GLY A 125 -5.20 -10.48 -10.74
C GLY A 125 -4.00 -10.96 -9.92
N ALA A 126 -2.81 -10.40 -10.13
CA ALA A 126 -1.59 -10.80 -9.41
C ALA A 126 -1.32 -9.96 -8.16
N ASN A 127 -1.82 -8.72 -8.11
CA ASN A 127 -1.54 -7.77 -7.04
C ASN A 127 -2.68 -7.68 -6.02
N THR A 128 -2.33 -7.26 -4.81
CA THR A 128 -3.29 -7.00 -3.72
C THR A 128 -3.63 -5.52 -3.67
N PHE A 129 -4.92 -5.20 -3.60
CA PHE A 129 -5.41 -3.81 -3.58
C PHE A 129 -6.04 -3.47 -2.23
N ARG A 130 -5.67 -2.33 -1.67
CA ARG A 130 -6.25 -1.86 -0.41
C ARG A 130 -7.66 -1.35 -0.62
N LEU A 131 -8.57 -1.79 0.24
CA LEU A 131 -9.96 -1.36 0.23
C LEU A 131 -10.10 0.10 0.68
N PHE A 132 -9.46 0.45 1.80
CA PHE A 132 -9.54 1.78 2.41
C PHE A 132 -8.18 2.46 2.49
N PRO A 133 -8.06 3.74 2.08
CA PRO A 133 -6.79 4.43 2.08
C PRO A 133 -6.31 4.73 3.50
N LEU A 134 -5.00 4.54 3.74
CA LEU A 134 -4.37 4.89 5.01
C LEU A 134 -3.68 6.25 4.98
N HIS A 135 -3.25 6.68 3.79
CA HIS A 135 -2.48 7.91 3.67
C HIS A 135 -3.35 9.12 4.05
N GLY A 136 -2.84 9.98 4.94
CA GLY A 136 -3.61 11.09 5.53
C GLY A 136 -4.31 11.99 4.51
N ARG A 137 -3.69 12.22 3.34
CA ARG A 137 -4.29 12.98 2.23
C ARG A 137 -5.60 12.36 1.71
N PHE A 138 -5.71 11.03 1.72
CA PHE A 138 -6.84 10.29 1.18
C PHE A 138 -7.70 9.62 2.23
N PHE A 139 -7.32 9.68 3.51
CA PHE A 139 -8.04 9.05 4.61
C PHE A 139 -9.53 9.46 4.64
N HIS A 140 -9.85 10.74 4.46
CA HIS A 140 -11.23 11.25 4.39
C HIS A 140 -11.80 11.39 2.98
N THR A 141 -11.21 10.71 1.97
CA THR A 141 -11.70 10.82 0.60
C THR A 141 -13.08 10.17 0.45
N LYS A 142 -13.96 10.77 -0.36
CA LYS A 142 -15.26 10.13 -0.72
C LYS A 142 -15.11 8.98 -1.73
N LYS A 143 -13.99 8.93 -2.44
CA LYS A 143 -13.70 7.95 -3.50
C LYS A 143 -12.35 7.29 -3.24
N PRO A 144 -12.30 6.18 -2.47
CA PRO A 144 -11.08 5.40 -2.28
C PRO A 144 -10.65 4.71 -3.58
N LEU A 145 -9.50 4.02 -3.59
CA LEU A 145 -8.93 3.42 -4.79
C LEU A 145 -9.95 2.57 -5.57
N LEU A 146 -10.64 1.67 -4.87
CA LEU A 146 -11.59 0.74 -5.49
C LEU A 146 -12.73 1.46 -6.22
N ALA A 147 -13.27 2.53 -5.62
CA ALA A 147 -14.32 3.35 -6.21
C ALA A 147 -13.83 4.11 -7.47
N ARG A 148 -12.52 4.35 -7.60
CA ARG A 148 -11.91 5.01 -8.78
C ARG A 148 -11.64 4.04 -9.92
N LEU A 149 -11.59 2.74 -9.67
CA LEU A 149 -11.38 1.74 -10.71
C LEU A 149 -12.66 1.58 -11.56
N PRO A 150 -12.55 1.56 -12.90
CA PRO A 150 -13.65 1.13 -13.76
C PRO A 150 -14.14 -0.28 -13.40
N PRO A 151 -15.45 -0.59 -13.57
CA PRO A 151 -16.02 -1.90 -13.26
C PRO A 151 -15.27 -3.08 -13.88
N ARG A 152 -14.78 -2.92 -15.13
CA ARG A 152 -14.01 -3.95 -15.83
C ARG A 152 -12.74 -4.40 -15.09
N TYR A 153 -12.08 -3.48 -14.38
CA TYR A 153 -10.87 -3.79 -13.62
C TYR A 153 -11.20 -4.37 -12.25
N ARG A 154 -12.29 -3.90 -11.61
CA ARG A 154 -12.79 -4.47 -10.37
C ARG A 154 -13.11 -5.97 -10.51
N ARG A 155 -13.69 -6.36 -11.65
CA ARG A 155 -13.96 -7.76 -11.98
C ARG A 155 -12.71 -8.64 -12.10
N SER A 156 -11.56 -8.04 -12.40
CA SER A 156 -10.28 -8.74 -12.51
C SER A 156 -9.48 -8.79 -11.21
N LEU A 157 -9.98 -8.15 -10.13
CA LEU A 157 -9.36 -8.24 -8.83
C LEU A 157 -9.55 -9.63 -8.24
N THR A 158 -8.47 -10.20 -7.72
CA THR A 158 -8.48 -11.50 -7.03
C THR A 158 -8.19 -11.38 -5.53
N ARG A 159 -7.50 -10.31 -5.13
CA ARG A 159 -6.98 -10.09 -3.77
C ARG A 159 -7.27 -8.67 -3.30
N LEU A 160 -7.88 -8.56 -2.12
CA LEU A 160 -8.11 -7.29 -1.43
C LEU A 160 -7.40 -7.28 -0.08
N GLU A 161 -7.01 -6.10 0.39
CA GLU A 161 -6.54 -5.89 1.76
C GLU A 161 -7.49 -4.99 2.55
N LEU A 162 -7.88 -5.46 3.74
CA LEU A 162 -8.50 -4.69 4.81
C LEU A 162 -7.48 -4.46 5.92
N ARG A 163 -7.12 -3.20 6.15
CA ARG A 163 -6.18 -2.82 7.21
C ARG A 163 -6.92 -2.21 8.40
N LEU A 164 -6.77 -2.84 9.56
CA LEU A 164 -7.40 -2.48 10.82
C LEU A 164 -6.36 -1.78 11.70
N GLY A 165 -6.44 -0.46 11.79
CA GLY A 165 -5.43 0.34 12.49
C GLY A 165 -5.95 1.75 12.78
N PRO A 166 -5.48 2.82 12.13
CA PRO A 166 -5.78 4.18 12.53
C PRO A 166 -7.25 4.58 12.26
N GLY A 167 -7.82 5.40 13.15
CA GLY A 167 -9.11 6.06 12.93
C GLY A 167 -10.30 5.59 13.77
N TRP A 168 -10.09 4.73 14.76
CA TRP A 168 -11.16 4.19 15.63
C TRP A 168 -11.69 5.14 16.71
N GLN A 169 -11.08 6.31 16.87
CA GLN A 169 -11.41 7.27 17.93
C GLN A 169 -12.46 8.31 17.53
N GLY A 170 -13.03 8.20 16.33
CA GLY A 170 -13.95 9.21 15.79
C GLY A 170 -14.92 8.63 14.76
N PRO A 171 -15.81 9.45 14.19
CA PRO A 171 -16.67 9.01 13.11
C PRO A 171 -15.79 8.54 11.95
N LEU A 172 -16.05 7.33 11.49
CA LEU A 172 -15.28 6.73 10.41
C LEU A 172 -15.40 7.59 9.16
N PRO A 173 -14.34 7.63 8.33
CA PRO A 173 -14.44 8.25 7.03
C PRO A 173 -15.60 7.66 6.23
N GLN A 174 -16.32 8.50 5.48
CA GLN A 174 -17.44 8.06 4.65
C GLN A 174 -17.06 6.96 3.63
N CYS A 175 -15.78 6.82 3.29
CA CYS A 175 -15.30 5.75 2.44
C CYS A 175 -15.25 4.37 3.10
N TRP A 176 -15.34 4.27 4.43
CA TRP A 176 -15.42 3.02 5.19
C TRP A 176 -16.85 2.50 5.36
N ASP A 177 -17.82 3.26 4.87
CA ASP A 177 -19.22 2.88 4.90
C ASP A 177 -19.46 1.64 4.04
N LEU A 178 -19.82 0.54 4.70
CA LEU A 178 -20.23 -0.73 4.09
C LEU A 178 -21.73 -0.98 4.25
N SER A 179 -22.55 0.08 4.41
CA SER A 179 -23.99 -0.01 4.14
C SER A 179 -24.25 -0.39 2.68
N ALA A 180 -25.49 -0.73 2.33
CA ALA A 180 -25.85 -1.05 0.94
C ALA A 180 -25.42 0.06 -0.05
N GLU A 181 -25.63 1.32 0.32
CA GLU A 181 -25.22 2.48 -0.48
C GLU A 181 -23.69 2.65 -0.52
N GLY A 182 -23.03 2.46 0.62
CA GLY A 182 -21.57 2.54 0.71
C GLY A 182 -20.86 1.46 -0.11
N ALA A 183 -21.34 0.22 -0.03
CA ALA A 183 -20.87 -0.91 -0.83
C ALA A 183 -21.09 -0.69 -2.33
N ALA A 184 -22.24 -0.12 -2.72
CA ALA A 184 -22.52 0.25 -4.11
C ALA A 184 -21.56 1.36 -4.59
N ARG A 185 -21.29 2.37 -3.76
CA ARG A 185 -20.34 3.46 -4.05
C ARG A 185 -18.90 2.96 -4.20
N LEU A 186 -18.51 1.93 -3.44
CA LEU A 186 -17.22 1.25 -3.57
C LEU A 186 -17.15 0.36 -4.81
N GLY A 187 -18.29 -0.09 -5.34
CA GLY A 187 -18.35 -1.03 -6.45
C GLY A 187 -18.02 -2.46 -6.03
N LEU A 188 -18.34 -2.85 -4.79
CA LEU A 188 -18.04 -4.19 -4.27
C LEU A 188 -18.77 -5.30 -5.05
N ALA A 189 -19.95 -5.00 -5.60
CA ALA A 189 -20.70 -5.92 -6.45
C ALA A 189 -19.93 -6.32 -7.73
N ASP A 190 -19.02 -5.46 -8.22
CA ASP A 190 -18.18 -5.79 -9.37
C ASP A 190 -17.00 -6.70 -9.00
N CYS A 191 -16.69 -6.88 -7.72
CA CYS A 191 -15.54 -7.65 -7.22
C CYS A 191 -15.78 -9.17 -7.20
N GLY A 192 -16.52 -9.71 -8.17
CA GLY A 192 -16.86 -11.14 -8.24
C GLY A 192 -15.67 -12.08 -8.44
N GLY A 193 -14.51 -11.56 -8.85
CA GLY A 193 -13.25 -12.31 -8.99
C GLY A 193 -12.44 -12.44 -7.70
N VAL A 194 -12.78 -11.71 -6.64
CA VAL A 194 -11.99 -11.71 -5.40
C VAL A 194 -12.15 -13.06 -4.70
N ARG A 195 -11.04 -13.73 -4.43
CA ARG A 195 -10.99 -15.05 -3.77
C ARG A 195 -10.27 -14.99 -2.43
N ALA A 196 -9.36 -14.04 -2.24
CA ALA A 196 -8.61 -13.88 -1.01
C ALA A 196 -8.76 -12.46 -0.44
N LEU A 197 -9.01 -12.38 0.86
CA LEU A 197 -9.02 -11.15 1.63
C LEU A 197 -7.88 -11.19 2.65
N HIS A 198 -6.93 -10.26 2.52
CA HIS A 198 -5.87 -10.05 3.49
C HIS A 198 -6.35 -9.08 4.56
N VAL A 199 -6.37 -9.50 5.81
CA VAL A 199 -6.71 -8.65 6.96
C VAL A 199 -5.44 -8.36 7.73
N PHE A 200 -5.01 -7.10 7.72
CA PHE A 200 -3.81 -6.65 8.44
C PHE A 200 -4.21 -5.90 9.71
N VAL A 201 -3.82 -6.39 10.88
CA VAL A 201 -4.14 -5.81 12.18
C VAL A 201 -2.94 -5.04 12.73
N GLU A 202 -3.07 -3.72 12.89
CA GLU A 202 -2.00 -2.88 13.43
C GLU A 202 -1.98 -2.89 14.97
N CYS A 203 -3.15 -2.83 15.59
CA CYS A 203 -3.23 -2.82 17.04
C CYS A 203 -4.52 -3.46 17.53
N ASP A 204 -4.48 -3.94 18.77
CA ASP A 204 -5.67 -4.28 19.53
C ASP A 204 -5.72 -3.42 20.80
N PRO A 205 -6.49 -2.32 20.78
CA PRO A 205 -6.67 -1.45 21.93
C PRO A 205 -7.20 -2.16 23.18
N ALA A 206 -7.93 -3.27 23.05
CA ALA A 206 -8.50 -3.99 24.19
C ALA A 206 -7.45 -4.81 24.95
N SER A 207 -6.36 -5.21 24.29
CA SER A 207 -5.32 -6.08 24.86
C SER A 207 -4.24 -5.36 25.66
N ASP A 208 -4.12 -4.03 25.52
CA ASP A 208 -3.02 -3.28 26.12
C ASP A 208 -3.51 -1.97 26.78
N ASP A 209 -3.15 -1.80 28.05
CA ASP A 209 -3.49 -0.65 28.89
C ASP A 209 -2.90 0.67 28.37
N VAL A 210 -1.86 0.63 27.53
CA VAL A 210 -1.32 1.81 26.84
C VAL A 210 -2.41 2.55 26.06
N PHE A 211 -3.44 1.83 25.58
CA PHE A 211 -4.54 2.43 24.83
C PHE A 211 -5.66 2.99 25.70
N ARG A 212 -5.66 2.78 27.02
CA ARG A 212 -6.78 3.15 27.90
C ARG A 212 -7.18 4.63 27.79
N GLY A 213 -6.20 5.54 27.70
CA GLY A 213 -6.44 6.98 27.53
C GLY A 213 -6.94 7.40 26.13
N PHE A 214 -6.82 6.52 25.15
CA PHE A 214 -7.24 6.73 23.76
C PHE A 214 -8.62 6.09 23.46
N ARG A 215 -9.12 5.22 24.34
CA ARG A 215 -10.45 4.59 24.25
C ARG A 215 -11.56 5.59 24.59
N ARG A 216 -12.19 6.16 23.56
CA ARG A 216 -13.31 7.09 23.74
C ARG A 216 -14.68 6.43 23.94
N ASN A 217 -14.86 5.22 23.40
CA ASN A 217 -16.18 4.58 23.27
C ASN A 217 -16.29 3.26 24.05
N GLY A 218 -15.47 3.08 25.09
CA GLY A 218 -15.38 1.83 25.87
C GLY A 218 -14.34 0.85 25.32
N ASP A 219 -14.10 -0.23 26.09
CA ASP A 219 -13.00 -1.16 25.83
C ASP A 219 -13.25 -2.08 24.62
N ASP A 220 -14.51 -2.48 24.38
CA ASP A 220 -14.87 -3.43 23.31
C ASP A 220 -15.26 -2.77 21.98
N PHE A 221 -15.34 -1.44 21.93
CA PHE A 221 -15.87 -0.74 20.76
C PHE A 221 -15.10 -1.08 19.50
N PHE A 222 -13.77 -1.07 19.55
CA PHE A 222 -12.95 -1.35 18.37
C PHE A 222 -13.09 -2.80 17.92
N THR A 223 -13.10 -3.75 18.85
CA THR A 223 -13.30 -5.18 18.59
C THR A 223 -14.62 -5.44 17.86
N LEU A 224 -15.73 -4.98 18.43
CA LEU A 224 -17.05 -5.16 17.84
C LEU A 224 -17.20 -4.41 16.51
N PHE A 225 -16.61 -3.22 16.42
CA PHE A 225 -16.60 -2.44 15.20
C PHE A 225 -15.89 -3.20 14.05
N CYS A 226 -14.68 -3.71 14.30
CA CYS A 226 -13.91 -4.46 13.32
C CYS A 226 -14.59 -5.77 12.91
N GLY A 227 -15.20 -6.49 13.87
CA GLY A 227 -16.02 -7.67 13.59
C GLY A 227 -17.20 -7.33 12.67
N ALA A 228 -17.97 -6.30 13.01
CA ALA A 228 -19.10 -5.86 12.20
C ALA A 228 -18.67 -5.38 10.80
N LEU A 229 -17.53 -4.69 10.69
CA LEU A 229 -16.96 -4.24 9.42
C LEU A 229 -16.60 -5.45 8.54
N LEU A 230 -15.88 -6.42 9.09
CA LEU A 230 -15.49 -7.63 8.37
C LEU A 230 -16.71 -8.43 7.91
N ARG A 231 -17.70 -8.63 8.79
CA ARG A 231 -18.96 -9.30 8.46
C ARG A 231 -19.66 -8.64 7.27
N ARG A 232 -19.80 -7.30 7.29
CA ARG A 232 -20.42 -6.55 6.19
C ARG A 232 -19.62 -6.65 4.89
N LEU A 233 -18.29 -6.65 4.98
CA LEU A 233 -17.43 -6.81 3.82
C LEU A 233 -17.59 -8.18 3.17
N LEU A 234 -17.58 -9.25 3.97
CA LEU A 234 -17.75 -10.61 3.46
C LEU A 234 -19.14 -10.81 2.84
N ALA A 235 -20.19 -10.26 3.45
CA ALA A 235 -21.52 -10.24 2.86
C ALA A 235 -21.59 -9.49 1.53
N ALA A 236 -20.83 -8.40 1.38
CA ALA A 236 -20.76 -7.61 0.14
C ALA A 236 -19.90 -8.25 -0.96
N VAL A 237 -18.99 -9.17 -0.60
CA VAL A 237 -18.09 -9.88 -1.52
C VAL A 237 -18.14 -11.38 -1.22
N PRO A 238 -19.25 -12.06 -1.54
CA PRO A 238 -19.47 -13.46 -1.15
C PRO A 238 -18.51 -14.46 -1.81
N ALA A 239 -17.76 -14.02 -2.83
CA ALA A 239 -16.82 -14.86 -3.56
C ALA A 239 -15.49 -15.10 -2.82
N VAL A 240 -15.28 -14.46 -1.66
CA VAL A 240 -14.09 -14.64 -0.81
C VAL A 240 -14.06 -16.07 -0.25
N ALA A 241 -13.11 -16.87 -0.73
CA ALA A 241 -12.91 -18.25 -0.30
C ALA A 241 -11.91 -18.35 0.86
N GLU A 242 -10.96 -17.42 0.96
CA GLU A 242 -9.89 -17.42 1.96
C GLU A 242 -9.74 -16.04 2.59
N VAL A 243 -9.58 -16.00 3.92
CA VAL A 243 -9.22 -14.80 4.68
C VAL A 243 -7.87 -15.07 5.34
N GLN A 244 -6.86 -14.30 4.92
CA GLN A 244 -5.51 -14.38 5.44
C GLN A 244 -5.29 -13.27 6.47
N PHE A 245 -4.93 -13.63 7.69
CA PHE A 245 -4.64 -12.67 8.75
C PHE A 245 -3.15 -12.42 8.92
N ASP A 246 -2.77 -11.16 9.10
CA ASP A 246 -1.42 -10.72 9.45
C ASP A 246 -1.52 -9.51 10.37
N GLY A 247 -0.42 -9.07 10.97
CA GLY A 247 -0.45 -7.92 11.87
C GLY A 247 0.90 -7.48 12.39
N PHE A 248 0.92 -6.42 13.19
CA PHE A 248 2.14 -6.06 13.90
C PHE A 248 2.48 -7.06 15.00
N PRO A 249 3.78 -7.22 15.37
CA PRO A 249 4.20 -8.21 16.37
C PRO A 249 3.57 -8.00 17.75
N SER A 250 3.08 -6.79 18.04
CA SER A 250 2.34 -6.46 19.27
C SER A 250 0.93 -7.07 19.32
N VAL A 251 0.38 -7.50 18.19
CA VAL A 251 -0.93 -8.12 18.11
C VAL A 251 -0.75 -9.64 18.29
N LYS A 252 -1.35 -10.17 19.36
CA LYS A 252 -1.35 -11.62 19.61
C LYS A 252 -2.48 -12.31 18.85
N ARG A 253 -2.29 -13.58 18.48
CA ARG A 253 -3.32 -14.36 17.75
C ARG A 253 -4.56 -14.64 18.61
N ASP A 254 -4.40 -14.70 19.92
CA ASP A 254 -5.43 -14.99 20.92
C ASP A 254 -6.07 -13.72 21.52
N CYS A 255 -5.80 -12.55 20.93
CA CYS A 255 -6.36 -11.31 21.43
C CYS A 255 -7.90 -11.22 21.21
N PRO A 256 -8.62 -10.40 21.99
CA PRO A 256 -10.07 -10.21 21.83
C PRO A 256 -10.48 -9.83 20.40
N LEU A 257 -9.71 -8.93 19.76
CA LEU A 257 -9.96 -8.53 18.38
C LEU A 257 -9.86 -9.70 17.41
N MET A 258 -8.81 -10.52 17.53
CA MET A 258 -8.62 -11.67 16.65
C MET A 258 -9.67 -12.75 16.87
N THR A 259 -10.07 -12.98 18.11
CA THR A 259 -11.14 -13.93 18.44
C THR A 259 -12.45 -13.54 17.74
N GLU A 260 -12.79 -12.25 17.78
CA GLU A 260 -13.99 -11.72 17.12
C GLU A 260 -13.90 -11.80 15.59
N LEU A 261 -12.75 -11.45 15.00
CA LEU A 261 -12.56 -11.53 13.55
C LEU A 261 -12.64 -12.98 13.05
N LEU A 262 -12.02 -13.93 13.77
CA LEU A 262 -12.08 -15.35 13.45
C LEU A 262 -13.51 -15.89 13.55
N ARG A 263 -14.30 -15.41 14.52
CA ARG A 263 -15.73 -15.76 14.66
C ARG A 263 -16.49 -15.38 13.39
N GLU A 264 -16.28 -14.17 12.89
CA GLU A 264 -16.97 -13.66 11.70
C GLU A 264 -16.55 -14.38 10.41
N VAL A 265 -15.25 -14.71 10.25
CA VAL A 265 -14.78 -15.51 9.10
C VAL A 265 -15.37 -16.91 9.10
N ARG A 266 -15.40 -17.57 10.27
CA ARG A 266 -15.99 -18.91 10.40
C ARG A 266 -17.49 -18.90 10.13
N ALA A 267 -18.20 -17.86 10.57
CA ALA A 267 -19.62 -17.69 10.30
C ALA A 267 -19.92 -17.53 8.79
N HIS A 268 -19.02 -16.88 8.05
CA HIS A 268 -19.11 -16.79 6.58
C HIS A 268 -18.75 -18.09 5.86
N GLY A 269 -17.96 -18.98 6.49
CA GLY A 269 -17.51 -20.24 5.90
C GLY A 269 -16.24 -20.13 5.04
N SER A 270 -15.49 -19.03 5.13
CA SER A 270 -14.21 -18.90 4.42
C SER A 270 -13.10 -19.63 5.16
N ARG A 271 -12.10 -20.10 4.41
CA ARG A 271 -10.86 -20.67 4.97
C ARG A 271 -10.05 -19.59 5.67
N VAL A 272 -9.49 -19.91 6.83
CA VAL A 272 -8.58 -19.04 7.57
C VAL A 272 -7.15 -19.41 7.21
N ALA A 273 -6.34 -18.41 6.85
CA ALA A 273 -4.90 -18.52 6.66
C ALA A 273 -4.17 -17.45 7.47
N TYR A 274 -2.86 -17.62 7.67
CA TYR A 274 -2.02 -16.65 8.36
C TYR A 274 -0.84 -16.21 7.48
N GLY A 275 -0.51 -14.93 7.55
CA GLY A 275 0.49 -14.31 6.70
C GLY A 275 1.93 -14.42 7.20
N PRO A 276 2.90 -14.32 6.28
CA PRO A 276 4.32 -14.51 6.60
C PRO A 276 4.98 -13.28 7.19
N GLU A 277 4.40 -12.08 7.10
CA GLU A 277 5.22 -10.88 7.27
C GLU A 277 5.78 -10.73 8.69
N ARG A 278 5.09 -11.19 9.75
CA ARG A 278 5.43 -10.80 11.14
C ARG A 278 5.16 -11.82 12.26
N GLY A 279 5.36 -13.12 12.00
CA GLY A 279 5.32 -14.18 13.04
C GLY A 279 3.97 -14.88 13.19
N TRP A 280 3.04 -14.62 12.28
CA TRP A 280 1.73 -15.29 12.24
C TRP A 280 1.71 -16.52 11.33
N ALA A 281 2.69 -16.65 10.43
CA ALA A 281 3.03 -17.95 9.86
C ALA A 281 3.68 -18.81 10.96
N ASP A 282 3.32 -20.08 11.01
CA ASP A 282 4.00 -21.05 11.87
C ASP A 282 5.45 -21.17 11.38
N GLN A 283 6.38 -20.50 12.07
CA GLN A 283 7.80 -20.50 11.76
C GLN A 283 8.41 -21.92 11.76
N LEU A 284 7.70 -22.93 12.26
CA LEU A 284 8.08 -24.34 12.16
C LEU A 284 8.16 -24.84 10.71
N ALA A 285 7.25 -24.45 9.82
CA ALA A 285 7.27 -24.96 8.44
C ALA A 285 8.45 -24.38 7.64
N GLU A 286 8.85 -23.14 7.89
CA GLU A 286 10.02 -22.53 7.26
C GLU A 286 11.34 -23.07 7.82
N LEU A 287 11.41 -23.36 9.13
CA LEU A 287 12.59 -24.00 9.72
C LEU A 287 12.74 -25.45 9.22
N GLU A 288 11.66 -26.23 9.19
CA GLU A 288 11.69 -27.63 8.74
C GLU A 288 12.01 -27.73 7.24
N MET A 289 11.46 -26.84 6.40
CA MET A 289 11.83 -26.79 4.98
C MET A 289 13.24 -26.25 4.75
N GLY A 290 13.71 -25.31 5.59
CA GLY A 290 15.08 -24.79 5.55
C GLY A 290 16.11 -25.85 5.94
N VAL A 291 15.83 -26.62 6.99
CA VAL A 291 16.64 -27.76 7.45
C VAL A 291 16.60 -28.89 6.41
N ALA A 292 15.44 -29.20 5.83
CA ALA A 292 15.34 -30.19 4.74
C ALA A 292 16.12 -29.77 3.49
N ARG A 293 16.13 -28.49 3.12
CA ARG A 293 16.97 -27.95 2.03
C ARG A 293 18.47 -28.04 2.34
N LEU A 294 18.87 -27.79 3.58
CA LEU A 294 20.26 -27.92 4.01
C LEU A 294 20.73 -29.38 3.99
N HIS A 295 19.89 -30.33 4.43
CA HIS A 295 20.22 -31.77 4.33
C HIS A 295 20.28 -32.29 2.89
N LEU A 296 19.41 -31.80 1.99
CA LEU A 296 19.46 -32.13 0.55
C LEU A 296 20.65 -31.49 -0.20
N TRP A 297 21.26 -30.45 0.38
CA TRP A 297 22.45 -29.81 -0.16
C TRP A 297 23.73 -30.44 0.42
N ALA A 298 23.76 -30.75 1.71
CA ALA A 298 24.88 -31.43 2.37
C ALA A 298 25.03 -32.91 1.93
N GLY A 299 23.92 -33.60 1.64
CA GLY A 299 23.93 -34.98 1.15
C GLY A 299 24.48 -35.17 -0.27
N ARG A 300 24.71 -34.09 -1.03
CA ARG A 300 25.26 -34.14 -2.40
C ARG A 300 26.79 -33.98 -2.46
N TYR A 301 27.46 -33.74 -1.34
CA TYR A 301 28.92 -33.60 -1.27
C TYR A 301 29.60 -34.60 -0.31
N ALA A 302 28.85 -35.53 0.29
CA ALA A 302 29.39 -36.54 1.21
C ALA A 302 29.68 -37.90 0.53
N SER A 303 29.87 -37.92 -0.79
CA SER A 303 30.22 -39.12 -1.55
C SER A 303 31.31 -38.81 -2.58
N VAL A 304 32.51 -38.50 -2.08
CA VAL A 304 33.79 -38.65 -2.78
C VAL A 304 34.75 -39.28 -1.80
#